data_AF-A0A256ZLV0-F1
#
_entry.id   AF-A0A256ZLV0-F1
#
_cell.length_a   1.000
_cell.length_b   1.000
_cell.length_c   1.000
_cell.angle_alpha   90.00
_cell.angle_beta   90.00
_cell.angle_gamma   90.00
#
_symmetry.space_group_name_H-M   'P 1'
#
loop_
_entity.id
_entity.type
_entity.pdbx_description
1 polymer ?
#
loop_
_entity_poly.entity_id
_entity_poly.type
_entity_poly.pdbx_seq_one_letter_code
_entity_poly.pdbx_strand_id
1 'polypeptide(L)'
;MATTITGFEDVASAEVKNLLNVETKPNHGRIFFEAGFDAVYKVNLGGRCIHKVFLILTQTKFKKLEDLYKETKNIDYKWIISPNQTFAVRVERHGKHSFTS
;
A
#
# COMPACT_ATOMS: atom_id res chain seq x y z
N MET A 1 -3.99 1.67 0.20
CA MET A 1 -4.19 0.21 0.36
C MET A 1 -4.19 -0.11 1.84
N ALA A 2 -4.95 -1.11 2.26
CA ALA A 2 -4.88 -1.62 3.63
C ALA A 2 -4.76 -3.15 3.63
N THR A 3 -4.01 -3.72 4.56
CA THR A 3 -3.93 -5.17 4.77
C THR A 3 -4.93 -5.62 5.82
N THR A 4 -5.42 -6.84 5.68
CA THR A 4 -6.37 -7.49 6.59
C THR A 4 -5.98 -8.97 6.73
N ILE A 5 -6.69 -9.72 7.57
CA ILE A 5 -6.58 -11.17 7.61
C ILE A 5 -7.24 -11.76 6.36
N THR A 6 -6.64 -12.81 5.78
CA THR A 6 -7.22 -13.52 4.64
C THR A 6 -8.62 -14.03 5.01
N GLY A 7 -9.60 -13.78 4.15
CA GLY A 7 -11.02 -14.11 4.38
C GLY A 7 -11.85 -12.96 4.98
N PHE A 8 -11.24 -11.86 5.40
CA PHE A 8 -11.93 -10.66 5.93
C PHE A 8 -11.92 -9.49 4.95
N GLU A 9 -11.55 -9.70 3.69
CA GLU A 9 -11.43 -8.63 2.69
C GLU A 9 -12.75 -7.88 2.45
N ASP A 10 -13.87 -8.60 2.44
CA ASP A 10 -15.20 -8.03 2.24
C ASP A 10 -15.65 -7.23 3.47
N VAL A 11 -15.34 -7.72 4.67
CA VAL A 11 -15.62 -7.03 5.94
C VAL A 11 -14.79 -5.75 6.03
N ALA A 12 -13.49 -5.83 5.73
CA ALA A 12 -12.58 -4.69 5.67
C ALA A 12 -13.02 -3.66 4.61
N SER A 13 -13.49 -4.13 3.45
CA SER A 13 -14.03 -3.27 2.39
C SER A 13 -15.27 -2.52 2.84
N ALA A 14 -16.23 -3.21 3.46
CA ALA A 14 -17.44 -2.59 4.01
C ALA A 14 -17.10 -1.56 5.11
N GLU A 15 -16.15 -1.88 5.98
CA GLU A 15 -15.67 -0.95 7.02
C GLU A 15 -15.09 0.33 6.42
N VAL A 16 -14.17 0.21 5.45
CA VAL A 16 -13.59 1.39 4.77
C VAL A 16 -14.63 2.18 4.00
N LYS A 17 -15.56 1.50 3.32
CA LYS A 17 -16.68 2.16 2.63
C LYS A 17 -17.55 2.96 3.60
N ASN A 18 -17.83 2.44 4.79
CA ASN A 18 -18.60 3.14 5.82
C ASN A 18 -17.81 4.33 6.43
N LEU A 19 -16.51 4.19 6.65
CA LEU A 19 -15.68 5.24 7.24
C LEU A 19 -15.39 6.40 6.29
N LEU A 20 -15.22 6.10 5.00
CA LEU A 20 -14.71 7.07 4.03
C LEU A 20 -15.69 7.41 2.90
N ASN A 21 -16.77 6.63 2.74
CA ASN A 21 -17.68 6.71 1.60
C ASN A 21 -16.96 6.58 0.25
N VAL A 22 -16.05 5.60 0.14
CA VAL A 22 -15.29 5.30 -1.09
C VAL A 22 -15.51 3.86 -1.54
N GLU A 23 -15.34 3.61 -2.83
CA GLU A 23 -15.31 2.25 -3.36
C GLU A 23 -13.97 1.57 -3.05
N THR A 24 -14.05 0.27 -2.81
CA THR A 24 -12.91 -0.57 -2.43
C THR A 24 -12.81 -1.77 -3.37
N LYS A 25 -11.59 -2.25 -3.61
CA LYS A 25 -11.31 -3.46 -4.39
C LYS A 25 -10.63 -4.50 -3.51
N PRO A 26 -11.36 -5.54 -3.05
CA PRO A 26 -10.79 -6.70 -2.36
C PRO A 26 -9.71 -7.41 -3.17
N ASN A 27 -8.68 -7.93 -2.50
CA ASN A 27 -7.67 -8.83 -3.05
C ASN A 27 -7.09 -9.68 -1.91
N HIS A 28 -6.40 -10.78 -2.20
CA HIS A 28 -5.94 -11.72 -1.17
C HIS A 28 -5.16 -11.04 -0.02
N GLY A 29 -5.75 -11.04 1.18
CA GLY A 29 -5.23 -10.44 2.41
C GLY A 29 -5.20 -8.91 2.45
N ARG A 30 -5.85 -8.21 1.51
CA ARG A 30 -5.75 -6.74 1.39
C ARG A 30 -6.91 -6.10 0.63
N ILE A 31 -7.07 -4.79 0.79
CA ILE A 31 -8.04 -3.99 0.05
C ILE A 31 -7.35 -2.77 -0.58
N PHE A 32 -7.76 -2.43 -1.80
CA PHE A 32 -7.32 -1.22 -2.49
C PHE A 32 -8.44 -0.19 -2.53
N PHE A 33 -8.10 1.08 -2.30
CA PHE A 33 -9.02 2.20 -2.35
C PHE A 33 -8.24 3.49 -2.56
N GLU A 34 -8.92 4.50 -3.09
CA GLU A 34 -8.40 5.85 -3.30
C GLU A 34 -9.16 6.81 -2.40
N ALA A 35 -8.43 7.67 -1.69
CA ALA A 35 -8.99 8.66 -0.78
C ALA A 35 -7.96 9.77 -0.51
N GLY A 36 -8.43 10.88 0.08
CA GLY A 36 -7.55 11.97 0.52
C GLY A 36 -6.66 11.59 1.72
N PHE A 37 -5.70 12.45 2.07
CA PHE A 37 -4.79 12.21 3.20
C PHE A 37 -5.50 12.09 4.55
N ASP A 38 -6.67 12.72 4.71
CA ASP A 38 -7.50 12.59 5.90
C ASP A 38 -7.95 11.14 6.16
N ALA A 39 -8.06 10.33 5.10
CA ALA A 39 -8.39 8.92 5.21
C ALA A 39 -7.35 8.13 5.99
N VAL A 40 -6.07 8.54 5.97
CA VAL A 40 -5.02 7.87 6.75
C VAL A 40 -5.41 7.89 8.24
N TYR A 41 -5.88 9.02 8.76
CA TYR A 41 -6.29 9.13 10.16
C TYR A 41 -7.60 8.38 10.42
N LYS A 42 -8.60 8.55 9.56
CA LYS A 42 -9.92 7.91 9.73
C LYS A 42 -9.82 6.39 9.76
N VAL A 43 -9.03 5.80 8.85
CA VAL A 43 -8.85 4.33 8.77
C VAL A 43 -8.01 3.82 9.94
N ASN A 44 -6.92 4.50 10.30
CA ASN A 44 -6.08 4.04 11.42
C ASN A 44 -6.80 4.13 12.78
N LEU A 45 -7.68 5.11 12.98
CA LEU A 45 -8.44 5.27 14.23
C LEU A 45 -9.74 4.46 14.26
N GLY A 46 -10.41 4.33 13.12
CA GLY A 46 -11.72 3.69 13.02
C GLY A 46 -11.72 2.23 12.57
N GLY A 47 -10.63 1.78 11.93
CA GLY A 47 -10.53 0.42 11.39
C GLY A 47 -10.34 -0.62 12.48
N ARG A 48 -11.20 -1.66 12.50
CA ARG A 48 -11.12 -2.78 13.45
C ARG A 48 -10.69 -4.07 12.77
N CYS A 49 -10.89 -4.17 11.46
CA CYS A 49 -10.48 -5.32 10.66
C CYS A 49 -9.24 -5.01 9.79
N ILE A 50 -8.60 -3.87 10.00
CA ILE A 50 -7.42 -3.42 9.26
C ILE A 50 -6.16 -3.62 10.10
N HIS A 51 -5.13 -4.23 9.52
CA HIS A 51 -3.82 -4.43 10.18
C HIS A 51 -2.87 -3.25 9.96
N LYS A 52 -2.68 -2.85 8.69
CA LYS A 52 -1.78 -1.75 8.31
C LYS A 52 -2.36 -1.00 7.12
N VAL A 53 -2.23 0.32 7.16
CA VAL A 53 -2.56 1.21 6.03
C VAL A 53 -1.27 1.59 5.31
N PHE A 54 -1.27 1.41 3.99
CA PHE A 54 -0.16 1.72 3.10
C PHE A 54 -0.56 2.81 2.10
N LEU A 55 0.27 3.83 2.03
CA LEU A 55 0.31 4.78 0.93
C LEU A 55 1.10 4.13 -0.23
N ILE A 56 0.45 3.97 -1.38
CA ILE A 56 1.10 3.43 -2.58
C ILE A 56 1.72 4.59 -3.35
N LEU A 57 3.04 4.57 -3.54
CA LEU A 57 3.77 5.60 -4.29
C LEU A 57 3.84 5.33 -5.79
N THR A 58 3.97 4.05 -6.17
CA THR A 58 3.91 3.59 -7.56
C THR A 58 3.38 2.16 -7.61
N GLN A 59 2.77 1.81 -8.73
CA GLN A 59 2.40 0.45 -9.09
C GLN A 59 2.76 0.23 -10.56
N THR A 60 3.78 -0.58 -10.83
CA THR A 60 4.28 -0.80 -12.19
C THR A 60 4.48 -2.28 -12.50
N LYS A 61 4.61 -2.60 -13.79
CA LYS A 61 5.08 -3.91 -14.27
C LYS A 61 6.56 -3.78 -14.61
N PHE A 62 7.36 -4.75 -14.18
CA PHE A 62 8.80 -4.81 -14.48
C PHE A 62 9.16 -6.16 -15.10
N LYS A 63 10.26 -6.21 -15.84
CA LYS A 63 10.84 -7.46 -16.37
C LYS A 63 12.25 -7.69 -15.84
N LYS A 64 12.99 -6.61 -15.60
CA LYS A 64 14.38 -6.64 -15.13
C LYS A 64 14.53 -5.76 -13.89
N LEU A 65 15.58 -6.03 -13.10
CA LEU A 65 15.92 -5.23 -11.94
C LEU A 65 16.15 -3.73 -12.29
N GLU A 66 16.73 -3.48 -13.46
CA GLU A 66 16.96 -2.13 -14.00
C GLU A 66 15.66 -1.31 -14.13
N ASP A 67 14.54 -1.98 -14.46
CA ASP A 67 13.24 -1.32 -14.59
C ASP A 67 12.76 -0.82 -13.21
N LEU A 68 12.97 -1.61 -12.16
CA LEU A 68 12.65 -1.23 -10.78
C LEU A 68 13.51 -0.08 -10.29
N TYR A 69 14.83 -0.10 -10.58
CA TYR A 69 15.72 0.99 -10.20
C TYR A 69 15.30 2.31 -10.87
N LYS A 70 15.00 2.27 -12.18
CA LYS A 70 14.54 3.45 -12.92
C LYS A 70 13.23 3.99 -12.36
N GLU A 71 12.26 3.12 -12.14
CA GLU A 71 10.95 3.52 -11.62
C GLU A 71 11.07 4.14 -10.22
N THR A 72 11.75 3.44 -9.30
CA THR A 72 11.89 3.90 -7.91
C THR A 72 12.70 5.18 -7.78
N LYS A 73 13.70 5.40 -8.65
CA LYS A 73 14.50 6.63 -8.68
C LYS A 73 13.68 7.85 -9.15
N ASN A 74 12.66 7.65 -9.97
CA ASN A 74 11.83 8.72 -10.52
C ASN A 74 10.71 9.20 -9.58
N ILE A 75 10.47 8.49 -8.48
CA ILE A 75 9.50 8.90 -7.47
C ILE A 75 10.03 10.12 -6.72
N ASP A 76 9.20 11.16 -6.58
CA ASP A 76 9.51 12.27 -5.68
C ASP A 76 9.21 11.86 -4.24
N TYR A 77 10.25 11.66 -3.44
CA TYR A 77 10.14 11.33 -2.02
C TYR A 77 10.08 12.56 -1.10
N LYS A 78 10.36 13.77 -1.61
CA LYS A 78 10.57 14.97 -0.77
C LYS A 78 9.35 15.36 0.07
N TRP A 79 8.16 15.01 -0.41
CA TRP A 79 6.90 15.30 0.28
C TRP A 79 6.56 14.31 1.40
N ILE A 80 7.24 13.15 1.48
CA ILE A 80 7.03 12.12 2.52
C ILE A 80 8.22 11.87 3.44
N ILE A 81 9.44 12.08 2.96
CA ILE A 81 10.67 11.76 3.71
C ILE A 81 11.49 13.04 3.82
N SER A 82 11.65 13.52 5.06
CA SER A 82 12.48 14.69 5.35
C SER A 82 13.98 14.36 5.20
N PRO A 83 14.87 15.34 4.91
CA PRO A 83 16.29 15.09 4.69
C PRO A 83 17.02 14.31 5.79
N ASN A 84 16.60 14.49 7.04
CA ASN A 84 17.23 13.86 8.21
C ASN A 84 16.40 12.70 8.78
N GLN A 85 15.32 12.29 8.09
CA GLN A 85 14.44 11.22 8.55
C GLN A 85 15.07 9.86 8.23
N THR A 86 15.26 9.04 9.25
CA THR A 86 15.66 7.64 9.05
C THR A 86 14.52 6.87 8.41
N PHE A 87 14.83 6.03 7.43
CA PHE A 87 13.87 5.11 6.82
C PHE A 87 14.53 3.74 6.63
N ALA A 88 13.70 2.72 6.44
CA ALA A 88 14.15 1.37 6.13
C ALA A 88 13.40 0.85 4.91
N VAL A 89 14.09 0.09 4.07
CA VAL A 89 13.48 -0.60 2.92
C VAL A 89 13.18 -2.03 3.34
N ARG A 90 11.92 -2.43 3.22
CA ARG A 90 11.48 -3.82 3.43
C ARG A 90 10.93 -4.35 2.12
N VAL A 91 11.40 -5.52 1.72
CA VAL A 91 11.03 -6.14 0.44
C VAL A 91 10.28 -7.43 0.71
N GLU A 92 9.10 -7.56 0.11
CA GLU A 92 8.39 -8.82 -0.02
C GLU A 92 8.44 -9.24 -1.49
N ARG A 93 8.89 -10.47 -1.75
CA ARG A 93 8.97 -11.03 -3.09
C ARG A 93 7.96 -12.15 -3.23
N HIS A 94 7.04 -11.98 -4.18
CA HIS A 94 6.11 -13.03 -4.57
C HIS A 94 6.41 -13.48 -6.01
N GLY A 95 6.45 -14.80 -6.22
CA GLY A 95 6.73 -15.42 -7.52
C GLY A 95 8.22 -15.69 -7.80
N LYS A 96 8.47 -16.34 -8.95
CA LYS A 96 9.82 -16.63 -9.45
C LYS A 96 10.26 -15.52 -10.39
N HIS A 97 11.37 -14.87 -10.07
CA HIS A 97 12.06 -13.91 -10.94
C HIS A 97 13.50 -14.36 -11.16
N SER A 98 14.11 -13.99 -12.29
CA SER A 98 15.42 -14.51 -12.72
C SER A 98 16.63 -13.80 -12.12
N PHE A 99 16.41 -12.76 -11.30
CA PHE A 99 17.46 -12.01 -10.63
C PHE A 99 17.43 -12.26 -9.12
N THR A 100 18.61 -12.32 -8.50
CA THR A 100 18.80 -12.47 -7.06
C THR A 100 18.72 -11.10 -6.38
N SER A 101 18.16 -11.09 -5.17
CA SER A 101 18.17 -9.92 -4.28
C SER A 101 19.58 -9.67 -3.74
#